data_AF-A0AAV7FHS0-F1
#
_entry.id   AF-A0AAV7FHS0-F1
#
_cell.length_a   1.000
_cell.length_b   1.000
_cell.length_c   1.000
_cell.angle_alpha   90.00
_cell.angle_beta   90.00
_cell.angle_gamma   90.00
#
_symmetry.space_group_name_H-M   'P 1'
#
loop_
_entity.id
_entity.type
_entity.pdbx_description
1 polymer ?
#
loop_
_entity_poly.entity_id
_entity_poly.type
_entity_poly.pdbx_seq_one_letter_code
_entity_poly.pdbx_strand_id
1 'polypeptide(L)'
;MASETETESVKSVALIVGVTGIVGFSLAEAMRKPTAPGGPWRIYGAARRERPEWFPSSLLDGFIQLDALDRDDTVAKLSPIAHRVTHLFWVAVSIMTGTKHYMGPIGDPKYAGKLGSVDAPWREDTPRRHFPNFYYALEDIVALEKFLHLVCRYEGSSPFRFPGTRYAWEHFCDASDAGLLADQQLWVATTDAAKNQAFNCTNGDVFAWKSFWRVVAEALKVEFVDSYEEGFDLVEAMKEKGPVWDAIVKEHGLFETKMEELLTCFRAASIVLKFGFQHVCSMNKSREFGFLASVDTLKSIPVWIERMREMNLIPRR
;
A
#
# COMPACT_ATOMS: atom_id res chain seq x y z
N MET A 1 -30.23 38.21 9.78
CA MET A 1 -28.99 37.79 10.48
C MET A 1 -29.29 36.47 11.16
N ALA A 2 -29.06 35.36 10.45
CA ALA A 2 -29.10 34.03 11.03
C ALA A 2 -27.68 33.71 11.51
N SER A 3 -27.60 33.41 12.80
CA SER A 3 -26.39 33.15 13.58
C SER A 3 -25.58 31.99 13.02
N GLU A 4 -24.29 32.24 12.83
CA GLU A 4 -23.24 31.22 12.69
C GLU A 4 -23.26 30.33 13.94
N THR A 5 -23.74 29.10 13.79
CA THR A 5 -23.67 28.08 14.84
C THR A 5 -22.25 27.54 14.90
N GLU A 6 -21.58 27.85 16.02
CA GLU A 6 -20.45 27.15 16.66
C GLU A 6 -19.50 26.40 15.73
N THR A 7 -18.40 27.07 15.38
CA THR A 7 -17.22 26.39 14.86
C THR A 7 -16.65 25.50 15.96
N GLU A 8 -16.85 24.19 15.88
CA GLU A 8 -15.92 23.25 16.53
C GLU A 8 -14.51 23.70 16.17
N SER A 9 -13.70 24.07 17.16
CA SER A 9 -12.37 24.59 16.93
C SER A 9 -11.51 23.47 16.35
N VAL A 10 -11.47 23.36 15.03
CA VAL A 10 -10.66 22.40 14.29
C VAL A 10 -9.22 22.54 14.80
N LYS A 11 -8.73 21.50 15.45
CA LYS A 11 -7.43 21.52 16.15
C LYS A 11 -6.29 21.28 15.17
N SER A 12 -6.51 20.48 14.15
CA SER A 12 -5.51 20.09 13.16
C SER A 12 -6.08 20.06 11.76
N VAL A 13 -5.29 20.54 10.80
CA VAL A 13 -5.60 20.53 9.36
C VAL A 13 -4.55 19.69 8.63
N ALA A 14 -4.98 18.60 8.01
CA ALA A 14 -4.15 17.70 7.24
C ALA A 14 -4.27 17.94 5.72
N LEU A 15 -3.14 17.90 5.02
CA LEU A 15 -3.09 17.73 3.57
C LEU A 15 -2.50 16.35 3.26
N ILE A 16 -3.28 15.48 2.63
CA ILE A 16 -2.87 14.14 2.20
C ILE A 16 -2.61 14.18 0.69
N VAL A 17 -1.34 14.19 0.30
CA VAL A 17 -0.94 14.10 -1.12
C VAL A 17 -0.82 12.62 -1.50
N GLY A 18 -1.59 12.17 -2.49
CA GLY A 18 -1.78 10.74 -2.79
C GLY A 18 -2.98 10.13 -2.07
N VAL A 19 -4.04 10.92 -1.81
CA VAL A 19 -5.19 10.50 -0.98
C VAL A 19 -5.93 9.28 -1.53
N THR A 20 -5.93 9.07 -2.85
CA THR A 20 -6.60 7.95 -3.50
C THR A 20 -5.78 6.65 -3.47
N GLY A 21 -4.52 6.70 -3.04
CA GLY A 21 -3.69 5.51 -2.85
C GLY A 21 -4.05 4.76 -1.56
N ILE A 22 -3.59 3.52 -1.42
CA ILE A 22 -3.98 2.62 -0.31
C ILE A 22 -3.70 3.24 1.08
N VAL A 23 -2.55 3.89 1.24
CA VAL A 23 -2.15 4.55 2.49
C VAL A 23 -2.90 5.86 2.68
N GLY A 24 -3.07 6.65 1.61
CA GLY A 24 -3.81 7.92 1.65
C GLY A 24 -5.27 7.74 2.05
N PHE A 25 -5.91 6.68 1.54
CA PHE A 25 -7.26 6.31 1.91
C PHE A 25 -7.33 5.87 3.39
N SER A 26 -6.37 5.05 3.82
CA SER A 26 -6.27 4.58 5.20
C SER A 26 -6.03 5.72 6.20
N LEU A 27 -5.23 6.73 5.82
CA LEU A 27 -5.01 7.95 6.60
C LEU A 27 -6.30 8.76 6.74
N ALA A 28 -7.02 8.97 5.65
CA ALA A 28 -8.28 9.71 5.68
C ALA A 28 -9.31 9.03 6.61
N GLU A 29 -9.41 7.69 6.57
CA GLU A 29 -10.26 6.95 7.51
C GLU A 29 -9.75 7.04 8.95
N ALA A 30 -8.46 6.84 9.18
CA ALA A 30 -7.87 6.87 10.52
C ALA A 30 -8.08 8.23 11.20
N MET A 31 -7.92 9.33 10.46
CA MET A 31 -8.14 10.70 10.95
C MET A 31 -9.61 11.01 11.28
N ARG A 32 -10.57 10.34 10.63
CA ARG A 32 -12.01 10.54 10.88
C ARG A 32 -12.53 9.78 12.08
N LYS A 33 -11.78 8.83 12.62
CA LYS A 33 -12.14 8.15 13.86
C LYS A 33 -12.24 9.19 15.00
N PRO A 34 -13.27 9.15 15.85
CA PRO A 34 -13.38 10.08 16.99
C PRO A 34 -12.21 10.02 17.97
N THR A 35 -11.51 8.87 17.99
CA THR A 35 -10.34 8.61 18.82
C THR A 35 -9.01 8.96 18.16
N ALA A 36 -9.03 9.55 16.95
CA ALA A 36 -7.82 9.89 16.21
C ALA A 36 -6.93 10.88 17.01
N PRO A 37 -5.66 10.55 17.25
CA PRO A 37 -4.71 11.48 17.86
C PRO A 37 -4.65 12.80 17.07
N GLY A 38 -4.59 13.92 17.78
CA GLY A 38 -4.57 15.25 17.15
C GLY A 38 -5.91 15.73 16.58
N GLY A 39 -6.97 14.92 16.67
CA GLY A 39 -8.31 15.29 16.22
C GLY A 39 -8.99 16.36 17.09
N PRO A 40 -10.12 16.93 16.62
CA PRO A 40 -10.76 16.67 15.32
C PRO A 40 -9.93 17.24 14.14
N TRP A 41 -9.87 16.47 13.05
CA TRP A 41 -9.11 16.80 11.85
C TRP A 41 -9.99 17.42 10.76
N ARG A 42 -9.51 18.50 10.15
CA ARG A 42 -9.95 18.93 8.82
C ARG A 42 -9.00 18.36 7.77
N ILE A 43 -9.54 17.69 6.75
CA ILE A 43 -8.77 16.85 5.83
C ILE A 43 -8.94 17.34 4.39
N TYR A 44 -7.83 17.81 3.81
CA TYR A 44 -7.71 18.05 2.38
C TYR A 44 -6.99 16.86 1.73
N GLY A 45 -7.63 16.22 0.76
CA GLY A 45 -7.04 15.16 -0.04
C GLY A 45 -6.59 15.69 -1.40
N ALA A 46 -5.41 15.28 -1.87
CA ALA A 46 -4.90 15.65 -3.19
C ALA A 46 -4.49 14.42 -4.01
N ALA A 47 -4.85 14.40 -5.29
CA ALA A 47 -4.47 13.36 -6.25
C ALA A 47 -4.55 13.88 -7.69
N ARG A 48 -3.84 13.24 -8.63
CA ARG A 48 -3.81 13.67 -10.05
C ARG A 48 -5.15 13.47 -10.78
N ARG A 49 -5.81 12.33 -10.52
CA ARG A 49 -7.10 11.98 -11.09
C ARG A 49 -8.22 12.63 -10.28
N GLU A 50 -9.41 12.73 -10.88
CA GLU A 50 -10.62 13.07 -10.15
C GLU A 50 -10.88 12.06 -9.02
N ARG A 51 -11.66 12.48 -8.02
CA ARG A 51 -12.03 11.61 -6.90
C ARG A 51 -12.85 10.44 -7.46
N PRO A 52 -12.39 9.19 -7.31
CA PRO A 52 -13.13 8.05 -7.84
C PRO A 52 -14.43 7.85 -7.05
N GLU A 53 -15.44 7.29 -7.71
CA GLU A 53 -16.79 7.12 -7.13
C GLU A 53 -16.79 6.26 -5.85
N TRP A 54 -15.90 5.27 -5.77
CA TRP A 54 -15.75 4.42 -4.59
C TRP A 54 -15.20 5.16 -3.37
N PHE A 55 -14.55 6.32 -3.53
CA PHE A 55 -13.96 7.06 -2.43
C PHE A 55 -15.05 7.86 -1.71
N PRO A 56 -15.36 7.62 -0.42
CA PRO A 56 -16.44 8.31 0.28
C PRO A 56 -16.16 9.81 0.42
N SER A 57 -17.09 10.66 -0.02
CA SER A 57 -16.96 12.12 0.10
C SER A 57 -16.91 12.59 1.56
N SER A 58 -17.53 11.86 2.47
CA SER A 58 -17.56 12.15 3.91
C SER A 58 -16.19 12.08 4.58
N LEU A 59 -15.19 11.43 3.96
CA LEU A 59 -13.85 11.36 4.52
C LEU A 59 -13.06 12.66 4.36
N LEU A 60 -13.41 13.54 3.43
CA LEU A 60 -12.63 14.74 3.12
C LEU A 60 -13.47 16.01 3.26
N ASP A 61 -12.85 17.08 3.77
CA ASP A 61 -13.42 18.43 3.74
C ASP A 61 -13.14 19.12 2.40
N GLY A 62 -12.14 18.65 1.66
CA GLY A 62 -11.83 19.13 0.31
C GLY A 62 -11.01 18.13 -0.48
N PHE A 63 -11.30 18.02 -1.78
CA PHE A 63 -10.51 17.25 -2.73
C PHE A 63 -9.86 18.20 -3.74
N ILE A 64 -8.55 18.04 -3.94
CA ILE A 64 -7.73 18.89 -4.80
C ILE A 64 -7.16 18.01 -5.88
N GLN A 65 -7.64 18.17 -7.11
CA GLN A 65 -7.01 17.52 -8.24
C GLN A 65 -5.66 18.19 -8.50
N LEU A 66 -4.54 17.54 -8.22
CA LEU A 66 -3.20 18.12 -8.19
C LEU A 66 -2.22 17.26 -8.99
N ASP A 67 -1.50 17.89 -9.92
CA ASP A 67 -0.25 17.34 -10.45
C ASP A 67 0.95 17.89 -9.68
N ALA A 68 1.44 17.09 -8.74
CA ALA A 68 2.58 17.45 -7.92
C ALA A 68 3.92 17.49 -8.68
N LEU A 69 3.94 17.02 -9.94
CA LEU A 69 5.11 17.15 -10.82
C LEU A 69 5.13 18.49 -11.57
N ASP A 70 3.98 19.16 -11.66
CA ASP A 70 3.85 20.49 -12.22
C ASP A 70 3.96 21.54 -11.10
N ARG A 71 5.02 22.35 -11.18
CA ARG A 71 5.29 23.40 -10.20
C ARG A 71 4.20 24.46 -10.18
N ASP A 72 3.73 24.89 -11.35
CA ASP A 72 2.76 25.96 -11.46
C ASP A 72 1.39 25.47 -10.97
N ASP A 73 1.03 24.23 -11.29
CA ASP A 73 -0.17 23.57 -10.75
C ASP A 73 -0.12 23.46 -9.22
N THR A 74 1.03 23.04 -8.69
CA THR A 74 1.26 22.92 -7.25
C THR A 74 1.12 24.26 -6.54
N VAL A 75 1.75 25.31 -7.07
CA VAL A 75 1.65 26.66 -6.50
C VAL A 75 0.21 27.16 -6.57
N ALA A 76 -0.44 27.04 -7.73
CA ALA A 76 -1.80 27.54 -7.93
C ALA A 76 -2.81 26.86 -6.98
N LYS A 77 -2.69 25.54 -6.78
CA LYS A 77 -3.67 24.76 -6.03
C LYS A 77 -3.40 24.67 -4.53
N LEU A 78 -2.14 24.68 -4.11
CA LEU A 78 -1.79 24.52 -2.68
C LEU A 78 -1.57 25.85 -1.95
N SER A 79 -1.09 26.90 -2.62
CA SER A 79 -0.86 28.21 -1.96
C SER A 79 -2.10 28.77 -1.25
N PRO A 80 -3.33 28.65 -1.81
CA PRO A 80 -4.53 29.18 -1.16
C PRO A 80 -4.83 28.53 0.21
N ILE A 81 -4.42 27.28 0.43
CA ILE A 81 -4.67 26.54 1.67
C ILE A 81 -3.45 26.41 2.57
N ALA A 82 -2.25 26.74 2.08
CA ALA A 82 -0.98 26.50 2.77
C ALA A 82 -0.94 27.10 4.18
N HIS A 83 -1.49 28.30 4.37
CA HIS A 83 -1.55 28.98 5.68
C HIS A 83 -2.43 28.27 6.72
N ARG A 84 -3.30 27.35 6.28
CA ARG A 84 -4.21 26.58 7.15
C ARG A 84 -3.66 25.20 7.47
N VAL A 85 -2.84 24.62 6.58
CA VAL A 85 -2.33 23.26 6.72
C VAL A 85 -1.33 23.20 7.87
N THR A 86 -1.61 22.33 8.82
CA THR A 86 -0.74 22.07 9.99
C THR A 86 0.14 20.85 9.79
N HIS A 87 -0.34 19.85 9.05
CA HIS A 87 0.34 18.58 8.84
C HIS A 87 0.25 18.17 7.37
N LEU A 88 1.40 17.83 6.78
CA LEU A 88 1.51 17.31 5.43
C LEU A 88 1.82 15.81 5.47
N PHE A 89 0.94 15.02 4.87
CA PHE A 89 1.14 13.58 4.67
C PHE A 89 1.41 13.33 3.19
N TRP A 90 2.67 13.12 2.84
CA TRP A 90 3.08 12.85 1.47
C TRP A 90 3.14 11.35 1.21
N VAL A 91 2.05 10.80 0.68
CA VAL A 91 1.87 9.36 0.46
C VAL A 91 1.60 9.00 -1.00
N ALA A 92 1.72 9.96 -1.93
CA ALA A 92 1.71 9.71 -3.38
C ALA A 92 2.84 8.77 -3.82
N VAL A 93 3.88 8.65 -2.99
CA VAL A 93 5.04 7.78 -3.14
C VAL A 93 5.35 7.17 -1.77
N SER A 94 4.59 6.16 -1.34
CA SER A 94 4.79 5.58 0.00
C SER A 94 5.17 4.12 -0.10
N ILE A 95 6.27 3.81 -0.80
CA ILE A 95 6.65 2.42 -0.85
C ILE A 95 8.13 2.14 -1.14
N MET A 96 8.71 1.11 -0.51
CA MET A 96 10.13 0.72 -0.60
C MET A 96 11.13 1.76 -0.11
N THR A 97 10.67 2.80 0.59
CA THR A 97 11.53 3.80 1.24
C THR A 97 12.54 3.13 2.18
N GLY A 98 12.07 2.15 2.97
CA GLY A 98 12.90 1.31 3.84
C GLY A 98 13.72 0.28 3.06
N THR A 99 13.06 -0.65 2.33
CA THR A 99 13.75 -1.77 1.69
C THR A 99 14.93 -1.33 0.83
N LYS A 100 14.78 -0.29 0.02
CA LYS A 100 15.87 0.14 -0.87
C LYS A 100 16.91 1.00 -0.16
N HIS A 101 16.57 1.64 0.97
CA HIS A 101 17.57 2.17 1.89
C HIS A 101 18.53 1.06 2.35
N TYR A 102 18.01 -0.14 2.62
CA TYR A 102 18.81 -1.31 2.98
C TYR A 102 19.47 -2.00 1.76
N MET A 103 18.75 -2.10 0.65
CA MET A 103 19.09 -3.06 -0.40
C MET A 103 19.58 -2.50 -1.73
N GLY A 104 19.35 -1.24 -2.05
CA GLY A 104 19.61 -0.79 -3.41
C GLY A 104 18.41 -0.79 -4.35
N PRO A 105 18.64 -0.46 -5.63
CA PRO A 105 17.63 -0.52 -6.69
C PRO A 105 17.31 -1.99 -7.06
N ILE A 106 16.53 -2.70 -6.25
CA ILE A 106 16.26 -4.13 -6.49
C ILE A 106 15.49 -4.43 -7.79
N GLY A 107 14.84 -3.41 -8.38
CA GLY A 107 14.15 -3.51 -9.67
C GLY A 107 14.94 -2.95 -10.86
N ASP A 108 16.17 -2.43 -10.65
CA ASP A 108 17.01 -1.93 -11.75
C ASP A 108 17.91 -3.07 -12.25
N PRO A 109 17.76 -3.54 -13.51
CA PRO A 109 18.61 -4.60 -14.06
C PRO A 109 20.11 -4.30 -13.99
N LYS A 110 20.50 -3.03 -13.95
CA LYS A 110 21.88 -2.59 -13.87
C LYS A 110 22.50 -2.80 -12.48
N TYR A 111 21.70 -2.75 -11.42
CA TYR A 111 22.18 -2.77 -10.02
C TYR A 111 21.60 -3.91 -9.17
N ALA A 112 20.55 -4.59 -9.63
CA ALA A 112 19.96 -5.75 -8.96
C ALA A 112 21.03 -6.82 -8.72
N GLY A 113 21.15 -7.28 -7.46
CA GLY A 113 22.12 -8.29 -7.05
C GLY A 113 23.58 -7.82 -6.93
N LYS A 114 23.91 -6.56 -7.26
CA LYS A 114 25.28 -6.02 -7.17
C LYS A 114 25.61 -5.37 -5.83
N LEU A 115 24.59 -4.94 -5.09
CA LEU A 115 24.72 -4.45 -3.73
C LEU A 115 24.45 -5.65 -2.82
N GLY A 116 25.50 -6.24 -2.22
CA GLY A 116 25.35 -7.40 -1.33
C GLY A 116 24.34 -7.13 -0.20
N SER A 117 23.62 -8.13 0.29
CA SER A 117 22.54 -7.95 1.28
C SER A 117 23.03 -7.32 2.59
N VAL A 118 22.24 -6.44 3.22
CA VAL A 118 22.40 -6.17 4.65
C VAL A 118 21.72 -7.31 5.38
N ASP A 119 22.39 -7.87 6.39
CA ASP A 119 21.80 -8.89 7.25
C ASP A 119 20.54 -8.36 7.93
N ALA A 120 19.44 -9.07 7.78
CA ALA A 120 18.19 -8.81 8.47
C ALA A 120 18.31 -9.24 9.96
N PRO A 121 17.55 -8.64 10.90
CA PRO A 121 16.51 -7.64 10.68
C PRO A 121 17.07 -6.23 10.49
N TRP A 122 16.55 -5.52 9.51
CA TRP A 122 16.99 -4.17 9.19
C TRP A 122 16.58 -3.13 10.22
N ARG A 123 17.47 -2.17 10.49
CA ARG A 123 17.32 -1.15 11.53
C ARG A 123 17.57 0.25 10.98
N GLU A 124 16.88 1.25 11.50
CA GLU A 124 16.88 2.61 10.96
C GLU A 124 18.24 3.32 11.05
N ASP A 125 19.15 2.83 11.89
CA ASP A 125 20.54 3.27 12.00
C ASP A 125 21.47 2.64 10.94
N THR A 126 20.97 1.73 10.10
CA THR A 126 21.76 1.13 9.01
C THR A 126 22.23 2.21 8.04
N PRO A 127 23.54 2.29 7.72
CA PRO A 127 24.06 3.32 6.84
C PRO A 127 23.37 3.35 5.48
N ARG A 128 23.13 4.56 4.96
CA ARG A 128 22.66 4.73 3.58
C ARG A 128 23.68 4.15 2.62
N ARG A 129 23.20 3.34 1.68
CA ARG A 129 24.01 2.83 0.57
C ARG A 129 24.39 3.96 -0.39
N HIS A 130 25.58 3.88 -0.97
CA HIS A 130 26.08 4.86 -1.94
C HIS A 130 25.44 4.69 -3.33
N PHE A 131 24.17 5.07 -3.48
CA PHE A 131 23.49 5.13 -4.77
C PHE A 131 22.29 6.11 -4.78
N PRO A 132 21.86 6.64 -5.94
CA PRO A 132 20.67 7.50 -6.06
C PRO A 132 19.35 6.70 -5.97
N ASN A 133 18.42 7.12 -5.10
CA ASN A 133 17.26 6.33 -4.68
C ASN A 133 15.96 7.17 -4.69
N PHE A 134 14.90 6.73 -5.38
CA PHE A 134 13.54 7.35 -5.40
C PHE A 134 12.46 6.26 -5.61
N TYR A 135 11.64 5.81 -4.64
CA TYR A 135 10.97 4.48 -4.82
C TYR A 135 9.51 4.27 -4.36
N TYR A 136 8.92 3.18 -4.92
CA TYR A 136 7.54 2.62 -4.88
C TYR A 136 7.51 1.05 -4.75
N ALA A 137 6.34 0.39 -4.43
CA ALA A 137 5.86 -1.04 -4.40
C ALA A 137 4.90 -1.64 -3.26
N LEU A 138 3.64 -1.19 -3.04
CA LEU A 138 2.64 -1.73 -2.06
C LEU A 138 1.26 -1.79 -2.70
N GLU A 139 0.95 -0.91 -3.66
CA GLU A 139 -0.19 -1.08 -4.57
C GLU A 139 -0.11 -2.41 -5.36
N ASP A 140 1.10 -2.97 -5.43
CA ASP A 140 1.47 -3.99 -6.40
C ASP A 140 1.12 -5.43 -5.99
N ILE A 141 1.22 -5.77 -4.69
CA ILE A 141 0.83 -7.09 -4.15
C ILE A 141 -0.70 -7.21 -4.13
N VAL A 142 -1.40 -6.10 -3.87
CA VAL A 142 -2.86 -6.07 -3.80
C VAL A 142 -3.48 -6.32 -5.18
N ALA A 143 -2.89 -5.84 -6.27
CA ALA A 143 -3.41 -6.13 -7.62
C ALA A 143 -3.19 -7.59 -8.06
N LEU A 144 -2.17 -8.27 -7.52
CA LEU A 144 -1.92 -9.69 -7.76
C LEU A 144 -3.09 -10.56 -7.29
N GLU A 145 -3.60 -10.28 -6.09
CA GLU A 145 -4.75 -10.97 -5.51
C GLU A 145 -6.04 -10.72 -6.31
N LYS A 146 -6.22 -9.50 -6.86
CA LYS A 146 -7.43 -9.12 -7.59
C LYS A 146 -7.66 -9.96 -8.84
N PHE A 147 -6.60 -10.26 -9.57
CA PHE A 147 -6.70 -10.82 -10.91
C PHE A 147 -6.55 -12.33 -10.94
N LEU A 148 -5.63 -12.90 -10.13
CA LEU A 148 -5.46 -14.34 -10.05
C LEU A 148 -6.73 -15.04 -9.53
N HIS A 149 -7.48 -14.42 -8.61
CA HIS A 149 -8.81 -14.90 -8.21
C HIS A 149 -9.69 -15.21 -9.42
N LEU A 150 -9.67 -14.30 -10.39
CA LEU A 150 -10.75 -14.13 -11.31
C LEU A 150 -10.46 -14.76 -12.67
N VAL A 151 -9.20 -14.74 -13.10
CA VAL A 151 -8.75 -15.56 -14.24
C VAL A 151 -8.86 -17.05 -13.89
N CYS A 152 -8.43 -17.48 -12.70
CA CYS A 152 -8.56 -18.88 -12.28
C CYS A 152 -10.03 -19.33 -12.22
N ARG A 153 -10.96 -18.43 -11.88
CA ARG A 153 -12.40 -18.71 -11.86
C ARG A 153 -13.03 -18.67 -13.26
N TYR A 154 -12.68 -17.69 -14.10
CA TYR A 154 -13.31 -17.45 -15.40
C TYR A 154 -12.84 -18.41 -16.49
N GLU A 155 -11.58 -18.84 -16.44
CA GLU A 155 -11.01 -19.74 -17.46
C GLU A 155 -11.21 -21.23 -17.16
N GLY A 156 -11.83 -21.57 -16.03
CA GLY A 156 -12.09 -22.95 -15.63
C GLY A 156 -10.79 -23.70 -15.29
N SER A 157 -10.56 -23.90 -13.99
CA SER A 157 -9.65 -24.93 -13.45
C SER A 157 -8.14 -24.77 -13.70
N SER A 158 -7.63 -23.54 -13.81
CA SER A 158 -6.19 -23.34 -13.57
C SER A 158 -5.94 -23.19 -12.06
N PRO A 159 -5.18 -24.11 -11.42
CA PRO A 159 -4.93 -24.04 -9.99
C PRO A 159 -4.21 -22.75 -9.61
N PHE A 160 -4.51 -22.21 -8.44
CA PHE A 160 -3.88 -21.04 -7.88
C PHE A 160 -2.45 -21.39 -7.43
N ARG A 161 -1.48 -21.13 -8.31
CA ARG A 161 -0.05 -21.46 -8.14
C ARG A 161 0.72 -20.27 -7.56
N PHE A 162 1.82 -20.56 -6.88
CA PHE A 162 2.73 -19.54 -6.36
C PHE A 162 3.72 -19.07 -7.46
N PRO A 163 3.73 -17.78 -7.87
CA PRO A 163 4.59 -17.27 -8.95
C PRO A 163 6.00 -16.83 -8.50
N GLY A 164 6.48 -17.36 -7.38
CA GLY A 164 7.74 -16.97 -6.75
C GLY A 164 8.86 -18.00 -6.84
N THR A 165 9.93 -17.74 -6.11
CA THR A 165 11.04 -18.68 -5.95
C THR A 165 10.80 -19.63 -4.79
N ARG A 166 11.48 -20.79 -4.80
CA ARG A 166 11.50 -21.69 -3.64
C ARG A 166 11.97 -20.98 -2.37
N TYR A 167 12.92 -20.07 -2.51
CA TYR A 167 13.41 -19.27 -1.39
C TYR A 167 12.27 -18.49 -0.74
N ALA A 168 11.52 -17.70 -1.51
CA ALA A 168 10.38 -16.94 -1.00
C ALA A 168 9.31 -17.85 -0.41
N TRP A 169 9.04 -18.99 -1.03
CA TRP A 169 8.08 -19.97 -0.54
C TRP A 169 8.39 -20.51 0.87
N GLU A 170 9.67 -20.81 1.13
CA GLU A 170 10.13 -21.49 2.34
C GLU A 170 10.56 -20.54 3.47
N HIS A 171 10.91 -19.29 3.17
CA HIS A 171 11.50 -18.34 4.14
C HIS A 171 10.50 -17.28 4.60
N PHE A 172 10.86 -16.62 5.71
CA PHE A 172 10.05 -15.58 6.32
C PHE A 172 10.19 -14.23 5.62
N CYS A 173 9.07 -13.53 5.54
CA CYS A 173 8.93 -12.15 5.09
C CYS A 173 8.06 -11.39 6.12
N ASP A 174 8.21 -10.08 6.19
CA ASP A 174 7.26 -9.20 6.85
C ASP A 174 6.36 -8.46 5.85
N ALA A 175 5.32 -7.81 6.37
CA ALA A 175 4.42 -6.95 5.61
C ALA A 175 4.06 -5.71 6.42
N SER A 176 3.50 -4.72 5.72
CA SER A 176 3.03 -3.47 6.30
C SER A 176 1.58 -3.24 5.90
N ASP A 177 0.67 -3.40 6.86
CA ASP A 177 -0.74 -3.06 6.72
C ASP A 177 -0.90 -1.54 6.53
N ALA A 178 -1.71 -1.13 5.55
CA ALA A 178 -1.87 0.29 5.24
C ALA A 178 -2.62 1.06 6.34
N GLY A 179 -3.49 0.39 7.10
CA GLY A 179 -4.13 0.93 8.30
C GLY A 179 -3.12 1.15 9.42
N LEU A 180 -2.26 0.16 9.69
CA LEU A 180 -1.17 0.31 10.67
C LEU A 180 -0.20 1.42 10.28
N LEU A 181 0.13 1.53 8.99
CA LEU A 181 1.00 2.59 8.48
C LEU A 181 0.36 3.97 8.63
N ALA A 182 -0.95 4.09 8.41
CA ALA A 182 -1.70 5.31 8.68
C ALA A 182 -1.68 5.67 10.18
N ASP A 183 -1.93 4.70 11.05
CA ASP A 183 -1.89 4.89 12.50
C ASP A 183 -0.49 5.30 12.98
N GLN A 184 0.59 4.72 12.41
CA GLN A 184 1.95 5.12 12.74
C GLN A 184 2.27 6.55 12.26
N GLN A 185 1.84 6.94 11.06
CA GLN A 185 2.04 8.31 10.57
C GLN A 185 1.30 9.34 11.42
N LEU A 186 0.07 9.03 11.87
CA LEU A 186 -0.66 9.87 12.81
C LEU A 186 0.05 9.95 14.17
N TRP A 187 0.56 8.82 14.66
CA TRP A 187 1.35 8.79 15.88
C TRP A 187 2.61 9.67 15.75
N VAL A 188 3.38 9.57 14.67
CA VAL A 188 4.56 10.42 14.41
C VAL A 188 4.16 11.90 14.35
N ALA A 189 3.06 12.22 13.67
CA ALA A 189 2.58 13.58 13.51
C ALA A 189 2.16 14.23 14.84
N THR A 190 1.74 13.44 15.82
CA THR A 190 1.15 13.93 17.07
C THR A 190 1.99 13.65 18.31
N THR A 191 3.13 12.97 18.16
CA THR A 191 4.03 12.62 19.26
C THR A 191 5.30 13.45 19.21
N ASP A 192 5.50 14.32 20.20
CA ASP A 192 6.67 15.21 20.24
C ASP A 192 8.01 14.45 20.24
N ALA A 193 8.07 13.30 20.92
CA ALA A 193 9.26 12.46 20.96
C ALA A 193 9.62 11.84 19.60
N ALA A 194 8.65 11.71 18.69
CA ALA A 194 8.85 11.12 17.36
C ALA A 194 9.36 12.13 16.31
N LYS A 195 9.47 13.42 16.66
CA LYS A 195 9.94 14.46 15.73
C LYS A 195 11.37 14.21 15.27
N ASN A 196 11.63 14.48 13.98
CA ASN A 196 12.94 14.34 13.34
C ASN A 196 13.54 12.92 13.42
N GLN A 197 12.68 11.90 13.50
CA GLN A 197 13.09 10.50 13.50
C GLN A 197 12.60 9.77 12.25
N ALA A 198 13.39 8.81 11.78
CA ALA A 198 12.94 7.78 10.85
C ALA A 198 12.51 6.53 11.63
N PHE A 199 11.43 5.89 11.21
CA PHE A 199 10.90 4.65 11.79
C PHE A 199 10.59 3.64 10.70
N ASN A 200 10.89 2.38 10.98
CA ASN A 200 10.32 1.26 10.25
C ASN A 200 8.83 1.11 10.62
N CYS A 201 8.04 0.59 9.68
CA CYS A 201 6.65 0.25 9.91
C CYS A 201 6.33 -1.11 9.32
N THR A 202 6.21 -2.12 10.17
CA THR A 202 5.79 -3.47 9.79
C THR A 202 4.75 -3.97 10.79
N ASN A 203 4.03 -5.02 10.41
CA ASN A 203 2.94 -5.58 11.20
C ASN A 203 3.35 -6.08 12.58
N GLY A 204 4.64 -6.34 12.77
CA GLY A 204 5.22 -6.80 14.03
C GLY A 204 5.31 -8.32 14.14
N ASP A 205 4.78 -9.05 13.15
CA ASP A 205 4.93 -10.49 12.94
C ASP A 205 5.71 -10.79 11.64
N VAL A 206 5.91 -12.08 11.37
CA VAL A 206 6.49 -12.58 10.12
C VAL A 206 5.62 -13.70 9.58
N PHE A 207 5.64 -13.91 8.26
CA PHE A 207 4.91 -14.98 7.60
C PHE A 207 5.78 -15.69 6.57
N ALA A 208 5.42 -16.94 6.24
CA ALA A 208 5.96 -17.64 5.08
C ALA A 208 4.96 -17.52 3.93
N TRP A 209 5.45 -17.32 2.70
CA TRP A 209 4.57 -17.14 1.53
C TRP A 209 3.62 -18.32 1.31
N LYS A 210 4.01 -19.56 1.67
CA LYS A 210 3.12 -20.72 1.64
C LYS A 210 1.84 -20.54 2.45
N SER A 211 1.94 -19.94 3.64
CA SER A 211 0.80 -19.69 4.52
C SER A 211 -0.03 -18.52 4.00
N PHE A 212 0.65 -17.46 3.52
CA PHE A 212 0.00 -16.31 2.90
C PHE A 212 -0.85 -16.73 1.70
N TRP A 213 -0.26 -17.50 0.77
CA TRP A 213 -0.94 -17.95 -0.45
C TRP A 213 -2.14 -18.83 -0.15
N ARG A 214 -2.06 -19.68 0.88
CA ARG A 214 -3.18 -20.49 1.33
C ARG A 214 -4.35 -19.63 1.81
N VAL A 215 -4.08 -18.63 2.66
CA VAL A 215 -5.12 -17.72 3.18
C VAL A 215 -5.74 -16.89 2.05
N VAL A 216 -4.92 -16.41 1.10
CA VAL A 216 -5.41 -15.75 -0.11
C VAL A 216 -6.34 -16.68 -0.88
N ALA A 217 -5.93 -17.92 -1.15
CA ALA A 217 -6.73 -18.87 -1.89
C ALA A 217 -8.07 -19.18 -1.22
N GLU A 218 -8.07 -19.34 0.11
CA GLU A 218 -9.27 -19.55 0.91
C GLU A 218 -10.21 -18.33 0.85
N ALA A 219 -9.68 -17.11 1.00
CA ALA A 219 -10.45 -15.87 0.95
C ALA A 219 -11.04 -15.59 -0.45
N LEU A 220 -10.35 -16.05 -1.48
CA LEU A 220 -10.75 -15.99 -2.88
C LEU A 220 -11.59 -17.22 -3.32
N LYS A 221 -11.70 -18.26 -2.49
CA LYS A 221 -12.38 -19.52 -2.83
C LYS A 221 -11.89 -20.16 -4.14
N VAL A 222 -10.58 -20.18 -4.34
CA VAL A 222 -9.93 -20.81 -5.51
C VAL A 222 -9.24 -22.11 -5.11
N GLU A 223 -9.13 -23.05 -6.05
CA GLU A 223 -8.39 -24.30 -5.84
C GLU A 223 -6.89 -23.98 -5.66
N PHE A 224 -6.34 -24.34 -4.50
CA PHE A 224 -4.96 -24.10 -4.15
C PHE A 224 -4.12 -25.37 -4.25
N VAL A 225 -2.99 -25.27 -4.93
CA VAL A 225 -2.00 -26.34 -4.99
C VAL A 225 -0.95 -26.09 -3.92
N ASP A 226 -0.98 -26.91 -2.86
CA ASP A 226 -0.05 -26.83 -1.72
C ASP A 226 1.32 -27.47 -2.03
N SER A 227 1.87 -27.16 -3.21
CA SER A 227 3.20 -27.56 -3.63
C SER A 227 3.89 -26.43 -4.40
N TYR A 228 5.21 -26.37 -4.26
CA TYR A 228 6.03 -25.45 -5.03
C TYR A 228 6.37 -26.07 -6.39
N GLU A 229 6.05 -25.35 -7.47
CA GLU A 229 6.49 -25.67 -8.83
C GLU A 229 7.26 -24.48 -9.39
N GLU A 230 8.43 -24.75 -9.96
CA GLU A 230 9.29 -23.73 -10.53
C GLU A 230 8.82 -23.34 -11.95
N GLY A 231 9.05 -22.08 -12.35
CA GLY A 231 8.85 -21.64 -13.73
C GLY A 231 7.49 -20.98 -14.05
N PHE A 232 6.65 -20.68 -13.06
CA PHE A 232 5.43 -19.90 -13.31
C PHE A 232 5.75 -18.39 -13.39
N ASP A 233 5.74 -17.84 -14.61
CA ASP A 233 5.87 -16.39 -14.82
C ASP A 233 4.50 -15.71 -14.83
N LEU A 234 4.21 -15.04 -13.72
CA LEU A 234 3.00 -14.26 -13.54
C LEU A 234 2.83 -13.17 -14.60
N VAL A 235 3.89 -12.43 -14.93
CA VAL A 235 3.74 -11.27 -15.84
C VAL A 235 3.41 -11.76 -17.23
N GLU A 236 4.08 -12.80 -17.72
CA GLU A 236 3.75 -13.43 -19.00
C GLU A 236 2.33 -14.00 -19.01
N ALA A 237 1.94 -14.71 -17.94
CA ALA A 237 0.59 -15.28 -17.82
C ALA A 237 -0.53 -14.22 -17.91
N MET A 238 -0.24 -12.96 -17.55
CA MET A 238 -1.24 -11.88 -17.53
C MET A 238 -1.26 -11.00 -18.80
N LYS A 239 -0.24 -11.04 -19.67
CA LYS A 239 -0.16 -10.15 -20.85
C LYS A 239 -1.37 -10.25 -21.78
N GLU A 240 -1.86 -11.46 -22.02
CA GLU A 240 -2.93 -11.72 -22.98
C GLU A 240 -4.33 -11.69 -22.35
N LYS A 241 -4.43 -11.42 -21.05
CA LYS A 241 -5.69 -11.49 -20.31
C LYS A 241 -6.46 -10.16 -20.25
N GLY A 242 -6.00 -9.13 -20.97
CA GLY A 242 -6.67 -7.82 -21.06
C GLY A 242 -8.15 -7.93 -21.46
N PRO A 243 -8.50 -8.59 -22.59
CA PRO A 243 -9.89 -8.73 -23.01
C PRO A 243 -10.78 -9.49 -22.01
N VAL A 244 -10.20 -10.46 -21.29
CA VAL A 244 -10.90 -11.21 -20.23
C VAL A 244 -11.22 -10.29 -19.06
N TRP A 245 -10.25 -9.46 -18.64
CA TRP A 245 -10.45 -8.45 -17.61
C TRP A 245 -11.53 -7.44 -17.98
N ASP A 246 -11.51 -6.93 -19.22
CA ASP A 246 -12.49 -5.94 -19.68
C ASP A 246 -13.91 -6.51 -19.66
N ALA A 247 -14.07 -7.78 -20.06
CA ALA A 247 -15.35 -8.48 -20.00
C ALA A 247 -15.86 -8.59 -18.56
N ILE A 248 -14.98 -8.95 -17.63
CA ILE A 248 -15.28 -9.04 -16.20
C ILE A 248 -15.68 -7.68 -15.62
N VAL A 249 -14.90 -6.64 -15.91
CA VAL A 249 -15.14 -5.27 -15.40
C VAL A 249 -16.53 -4.83 -15.84
N LYS A 250 -16.88 -5.10 -17.10
CA LYS A 250 -18.20 -4.81 -17.64
C LYS A 250 -19.32 -5.66 -17.03
N GLU A 251 -19.10 -6.97 -16.86
CA GLU A 251 -20.09 -7.91 -16.33
C GLU A 251 -20.44 -7.61 -14.87
N HIS A 252 -19.44 -7.30 -14.05
CA HIS A 252 -19.61 -7.07 -12.61
C HIS A 252 -19.74 -5.59 -12.23
N GLY A 253 -19.70 -4.67 -13.20
CA GLY A 253 -19.74 -3.23 -12.95
C GLY A 253 -18.60 -2.75 -12.06
N LEU A 254 -17.40 -3.30 -12.27
CA LEU A 254 -16.22 -2.96 -11.48
C LEU A 254 -15.72 -1.56 -11.84
N PHE A 255 -14.91 -0.98 -10.94
CA PHE A 255 -14.16 0.22 -11.25
C PHE A 255 -13.27 -0.01 -12.47
N GLU A 256 -13.40 0.85 -13.48
CA GLU A 256 -12.69 0.71 -14.74
C GLU A 256 -11.18 0.81 -14.50
N THR A 257 -10.49 -0.31 -14.71
CA THR A 257 -9.04 -0.43 -14.56
C THR A 257 -8.46 -1.02 -15.83
N LYS A 258 -7.33 -0.46 -16.27
CA LYS A 258 -6.65 -0.89 -17.47
C LYS A 258 -5.64 -2.00 -17.15
N MET A 259 -5.50 -2.97 -18.05
CA MET A 259 -4.55 -4.05 -17.88
C MET A 259 -3.11 -3.53 -17.73
N GLU A 260 -2.73 -2.43 -18.36
CA GLU A 260 -1.40 -1.82 -18.23
C GLU A 260 -1.11 -1.35 -16.79
N GLU A 261 -2.13 -0.87 -16.08
CA GLU A 261 -2.02 -0.48 -14.67
C GLU A 261 -1.82 -1.71 -13.79
N LEU A 262 -2.56 -2.79 -14.06
CA LEU A 262 -2.42 -4.08 -13.37
C LEU A 262 -1.07 -4.76 -13.66
N LEU A 263 -0.58 -4.69 -14.89
CA LEU A 263 0.73 -5.22 -15.29
C LEU A 263 1.89 -4.55 -14.54
N THR A 264 1.75 -3.26 -14.21
CA THR A 264 2.72 -2.56 -13.37
C THR A 264 2.77 -3.17 -11.98
N CYS A 265 1.59 -3.50 -11.44
CA CYS A 265 1.47 -4.17 -10.15
C CYS A 265 2.03 -5.60 -10.16
N PHE A 266 1.71 -6.41 -11.19
CA PHE A 266 2.24 -7.77 -11.31
C PHE A 266 3.77 -7.80 -11.42
N ARG A 267 4.38 -6.82 -12.11
CA ARG A 267 5.84 -6.71 -12.21
C ARG A 267 6.48 -6.52 -10.83
N ALA A 268 5.93 -5.63 -10.02
CA ALA A 268 6.46 -5.38 -8.69
C ALA A 268 6.17 -6.52 -7.71
N ALA A 269 5.00 -7.16 -7.79
CA ALA A 269 4.75 -8.39 -7.03
C ALA A 269 5.72 -9.51 -7.44
N SER A 270 6.00 -9.67 -8.74
CA SER A 270 7.00 -10.64 -9.22
C SER A 270 8.40 -10.37 -8.66
N ILE A 271 8.78 -9.11 -8.49
CA ILE A 271 10.05 -8.74 -7.84
C ILE A 271 10.08 -9.22 -6.39
N VAL A 272 9.02 -8.95 -5.60
CA VAL A 272 8.92 -9.35 -4.19
C VAL A 272 8.94 -10.87 -4.02
N LEU A 273 8.16 -11.58 -4.83
CA LEU A 273 8.05 -13.05 -4.77
C LEU A 273 9.32 -13.76 -5.25
N LYS A 274 10.26 -13.03 -5.87
CA LYS A 274 11.55 -13.54 -6.33
C LYS A 274 12.72 -13.07 -5.46
N PHE A 275 12.45 -12.50 -4.27
CA PHE A 275 13.51 -12.23 -3.31
C PHE A 275 14.26 -13.52 -2.94
N GLY A 276 15.58 -13.46 -3.03
CA GLY A 276 16.51 -14.50 -2.60
C GLY A 276 17.17 -14.19 -1.25
N PHE A 277 16.53 -13.37 -0.42
CA PHE A 277 17.06 -12.89 0.86
C PHE A 277 15.91 -12.68 1.87
N GLN A 278 16.22 -12.64 3.17
CA GLN A 278 15.22 -12.39 4.22
C GLN A 278 14.84 -10.91 4.24
N HIS A 279 13.57 -10.62 3.94
CA HIS A 279 13.01 -9.27 4.00
C HIS A 279 12.29 -9.09 5.34
N VAL A 280 13.02 -8.59 6.35
CA VAL A 280 12.48 -8.36 7.70
C VAL A 280 13.08 -7.09 8.29
N CYS A 281 12.23 -6.19 8.78
CA CYS A 281 12.59 -4.96 9.49
C CYS A 281 12.33 -5.09 10.99
N SER A 282 13.15 -4.43 11.80
CA SER A 282 12.93 -4.28 13.23
C SER A 282 11.91 -3.19 13.53
N MET A 283 10.94 -3.49 14.39
CA MET A 283 9.99 -2.51 14.96
C MET A 283 10.41 -2.00 16.34
N ASN A 284 11.61 -2.36 16.82
CA ASN A 284 12.04 -2.04 18.19
C ASN A 284 12.11 -0.53 18.44
N LYS A 285 12.65 0.24 17.49
CA LYS A 285 12.73 1.71 17.63
C LYS A 285 11.33 2.32 17.80
N SER A 286 10.36 1.91 16.98
CA SER A 286 8.97 2.38 17.10
C SER A 286 8.38 2.04 18.47
N ARG A 287 8.63 0.82 18.98
CA ARG A 287 8.16 0.37 20.29
C ARG A 287 8.81 1.13 21.45
N GLU A 288 10.11 1.37 21.38
CA GLU A 288 10.88 2.16 22.35
C GLU A 288 10.37 3.60 22.44
N PHE A 289 9.87 4.15 21.33
CA PHE A 289 9.26 5.48 21.28
C PHE A 289 7.76 5.46 21.66
N GLY A 290 7.19 4.30 21.98
CA GLY A 290 5.81 4.15 22.49
C GLY A 290 4.78 3.74 21.44
N PHE A 291 5.17 3.45 20.20
CA PHE A 291 4.26 2.88 19.19
C PHE A 291 4.19 1.36 19.34
N LEU A 292 3.12 0.88 19.99
CA LEU A 292 2.93 -0.53 20.34
C LEU A 292 1.87 -1.24 19.48
N ALA A 293 1.29 -0.57 18.48
CA ALA A 293 0.31 -1.18 17.59
C ALA A 293 0.95 -2.25 16.71
N SER A 294 0.18 -3.31 16.44
CA SER A 294 0.58 -4.44 15.59
C SER A 294 -0.65 -4.99 14.87
N VAL A 295 -0.44 -5.64 13.73
CA VAL A 295 -1.47 -6.31 12.95
C VAL A 295 -1.06 -7.77 12.77
N ASP A 296 -2.02 -8.69 12.84
CA ASP A 296 -1.80 -10.07 12.46
C ASP A 296 -1.88 -10.16 10.93
N THR A 297 -0.74 -10.43 10.28
CA THR A 297 -0.61 -10.36 8.82
C THR A 297 -1.58 -11.31 8.12
N LEU A 298 -1.76 -12.54 8.63
CA LEU A 298 -2.64 -13.49 7.97
C LEU A 298 -4.12 -13.14 8.16
N LYS A 299 -4.49 -12.53 9.30
CA LYS A 299 -5.87 -12.05 9.51
C LYS A 299 -6.19 -10.78 8.73
N SER A 300 -5.21 -9.97 8.35
CA SER A 300 -5.47 -8.75 7.58
C SER A 300 -5.83 -9.04 6.11
N ILE A 301 -5.33 -10.14 5.53
CA ILE A 301 -5.59 -10.52 4.14
C ILE A 301 -7.09 -10.56 3.80
N PRO A 302 -7.95 -11.34 4.49
CA PRO A 302 -9.38 -11.37 4.16
C PRO A 302 -10.07 -10.02 4.37
N VAL A 303 -9.58 -9.18 5.29
CA VAL A 303 -10.11 -7.83 5.51
C VAL A 303 -9.83 -6.95 4.30
N TRP A 304 -8.60 -6.97 3.77
CA TRP A 304 -8.25 -6.22 2.55
C TRP A 304 -8.97 -6.74 1.32
N ILE A 305 -9.16 -8.06 1.19
CA ILE A 305 -9.95 -8.65 0.10
C ILE A 305 -11.40 -8.17 0.15
N GLU A 306 -12.02 -8.15 1.32
CA GLU A 306 -13.40 -7.66 1.44
C GLU A 306 -13.48 -6.16 1.13
N ARG A 307 -12.52 -5.37 1.59
CA ARG A 307 -12.44 -3.94 1.28
C ARG A 307 -12.29 -3.68 -0.22
N MET A 308 -11.56 -4.52 -0.95
CA MET A 308 -11.51 -4.46 -2.41
C MET A 308 -12.86 -4.75 -3.07
N ARG A 309 -13.67 -5.66 -2.51
CA ARG A 309 -15.05 -5.90 -2.97
C ARG A 309 -15.96 -4.71 -2.70
N GLU A 310 -15.83 -4.08 -1.54
CA GLU A 310 -16.58 -2.87 -1.17
C GLU A 310 -16.26 -1.70 -2.12
N MET A 311 -14.99 -1.57 -2.51
CA MET A 311 -14.53 -0.58 -3.50
C MET A 311 -14.89 -0.94 -4.95
N ASN A 312 -15.59 -2.05 -5.19
CA ASN A 312 -15.88 -2.60 -6.53
C ASN A 312 -14.60 -2.77 -7.39
N LEU A 313 -13.45 -3.06 -6.77
CA LEU A 313 -12.20 -3.35 -7.48
C LEU A 313 -12.13 -4.83 -7.90
N ILE A 314 -12.87 -5.69 -7.21
CA ILE A 314 -13.07 -7.10 -7.55
C ILE A 314 -14.53 -7.47 -7.39
N PRO A 315 -15.01 -8.53 -8.07
CA PRO A 315 -16.41 -8.95 -7.97
C PRO A 315 -16.84 -9.28 -6.54
N ARG A 316 -18.09 -8.92 -6.24
CA ARG A 316 -18.81 -9.44 -5.08
C ARG A 316 -19.10 -10.92 -5.29
N ARG A 317 -19.28 -11.64 -4.18
CA ARG A 317 -19.45 -13.10 -4.14
C ARG A 317 -20.51 -13.62 -5.12
#